data_AF-A0A937U427-F1
#
_entry.id   AF-A0A937U427-F1
#
_cell.length_a   1.000
_cell.length_b   1.000
_cell.length_c   1.000
_cell.angle_alpha   90.00
_cell.angle_beta   90.00
_cell.angle_gamma   90.00
#
_symmetry.space_group_name_H-M   'P 1'
#
loop_
_entity.id
_entity.type
_entity.pdbx_description
1 polymer ?
#
loop_
_entity_poly.entity_id
_entity_poly.type
_entity_poly.pdbx_seq_one_letter_code
_entity_poly.pdbx_strand_id
1 'polypeptide(L)'
;MTHLNEITTPQELDLLVVFTDITGYSRFCHNRPPQEVFEIMSPYYEFVGHLIEQSGGKVVQFFGDGAMIAYTEDRLNEGVLALKSLKDRGDAWLTERNMPSRHIIKAHFGPVYCGFPGTPTEKWFSMVGNTVNTAALLNANGLAITPQLFRKLDSDTRKLFKKHTPPVTYIPVEERH
;
A
#
# COMPACT_ATOMS: atom_id res chain seq x y z
N MET A 1 10.27 6.25 -18.96
CA MET A 1 9.72 5.73 -17.68
C MET A 1 8.22 5.85 -17.80
N THR A 2 7.47 4.77 -17.55
CA THR A 2 6.01 4.78 -17.66
C THR A 2 5.44 5.39 -16.38
N HIS A 3 4.82 6.56 -16.44
CA HIS A 3 4.05 7.05 -15.29
C HIS A 3 2.69 6.35 -15.29
N LEU A 4 2.28 5.76 -14.16
CA LEU A 4 0.98 5.09 -14.04
C LEU A 4 -0.21 6.03 -14.35
N ASN A 5 0.01 7.35 -14.23
CA ASN A 5 -0.98 8.38 -14.57
C ASN A 5 -1.10 8.65 -16.08
N GLU A 6 -0.15 8.18 -16.91
CA GLU A 6 -0.13 8.37 -18.37
C GLU A 6 -0.68 7.18 -19.14
N ILE A 7 -1.00 6.07 -18.44
CA ILE A 7 -1.60 4.89 -19.06
C ILE A 7 -2.97 5.28 -19.60
N THR A 8 -3.17 5.14 -20.91
CA THR A 8 -4.45 5.44 -21.59
C THR A 8 -5.07 4.20 -22.24
N THR A 9 -4.26 3.17 -22.50
CA THR A 9 -4.72 1.89 -23.04
C THR A 9 -4.38 0.75 -22.09
N PRO A 10 -5.26 -0.27 -21.96
CA PRO A 10 -4.97 -1.44 -21.16
C PRO A 10 -3.70 -2.17 -21.63
N GLN A 11 -2.88 -2.60 -20.69
CA GLN A 11 -1.59 -3.24 -20.97
C GLN A 11 -1.12 -4.08 -19.78
N GLU A 12 -0.26 -5.06 -20.07
CA GLU A 12 0.44 -5.85 -19.05
C GLU A 12 1.69 -5.11 -18.57
N LEU A 13 1.88 -5.01 -17.26
CA LEU A 13 3.05 -4.40 -16.61
C LEU A 13 3.43 -5.20 -15.37
N ASP A 14 4.72 -5.28 -15.08
CA ASP A 14 5.21 -5.72 -13.77
C ASP A 14 5.15 -4.55 -12.78
N LEU A 15 4.27 -4.66 -11.77
CA LEU A 15 4.06 -3.61 -10.77
C LEU A 15 4.32 -4.13 -9.37
N LEU A 16 4.80 -3.22 -8.51
CA LEU A 16 4.65 -3.36 -7.07
C LEU A 16 3.21 -3.05 -6.72
N VAL A 17 2.49 -4.04 -6.20
CA VAL A 17 1.12 -3.92 -5.73
C VAL A 17 1.12 -3.96 -4.21
N VAL A 18 0.46 -2.96 -3.62
CA VAL A 18 0.40 -2.78 -2.17
C VAL A 18 -1.04 -2.67 -1.74
N PHE A 19 -1.37 -3.38 -0.67
CA PHE A 19 -2.58 -3.18 0.11
C PHE A 19 -2.17 -2.68 1.49
N THR A 20 -2.72 -1.54 1.90
CA THR A 20 -2.60 -1.04 3.27
C THR A 20 -3.98 -0.98 3.91
N ASP A 21 -4.02 -1.14 5.22
CA ASP A 21 -5.21 -1.03 6.06
C ASP A 21 -4.83 -0.53 7.46
N ILE A 22 -5.79 -0.08 8.29
CA ILE A 22 -5.50 0.42 9.64
C ILE A 22 -6.17 -0.46 10.70
N THR A 23 -5.40 -0.91 11.69
CA THR A 23 -5.96 -1.75 12.76
C THR A 23 -7.01 -0.98 13.58
N GLY A 24 -8.16 -1.60 13.84
CA GLY A 24 -9.15 -1.06 14.77
C GLY A 24 -10.07 0.01 14.19
N TYR A 25 -10.01 0.29 12.88
CA TYR A 25 -10.89 1.26 12.23
C TYR A 25 -12.38 0.97 12.43
N SER A 26 -12.84 -0.29 12.27
CA SER A 26 -14.27 -0.60 12.49
C SER A 26 -14.72 -0.25 13.91
N ARG A 27 -13.88 -0.49 14.93
CA ARG A 27 -14.14 -0.09 16.32
C ARG A 27 -14.11 1.43 16.49
N PHE A 28 -13.21 2.11 15.79
CA PHE A 28 -13.13 3.56 15.77
C PHE A 28 -14.41 4.19 15.22
N CYS A 29 -14.97 3.64 14.15
CA CYS A 29 -16.22 4.07 13.52
C CYS A 29 -17.45 3.81 14.39
N HIS A 30 -17.56 2.64 15.05
CA HIS A 30 -18.73 2.31 15.87
C HIS A 30 -19.01 3.32 17.00
N ASN A 31 -18.00 4.02 17.48
CA ASN A 31 -18.12 4.95 18.60
C ASN A 31 -18.29 6.41 18.17
N ARG A 32 -18.48 6.68 16.87
CA ARG A 32 -18.49 8.03 16.31
C ARG A 32 -19.60 8.24 15.28
N PRO A 33 -20.15 9.46 15.17
CA PRO A 33 -20.96 9.84 14.04
C PRO A 33 -20.18 9.71 12.71
N PRO A 34 -20.82 9.28 11.60
CA PRO A 34 -20.14 9.17 10.31
C PRO A 34 -19.48 10.47 9.82
N GLN A 35 -20.05 11.63 10.17
CA GLN A 35 -19.47 12.93 9.84
C GLN A 35 -18.09 13.11 10.49
N GLU A 36 -17.96 12.79 11.79
CA GLU A 36 -16.69 12.90 12.50
C GLU A 36 -15.64 11.95 11.92
N VAL A 37 -16.05 10.72 11.57
CA VAL A 37 -15.16 9.77 10.88
C VAL A 37 -14.69 10.35 9.55
N PHE A 38 -15.60 10.93 8.75
CA PHE A 38 -15.25 11.54 7.47
C PHE A 38 -14.28 12.72 7.62
N GLU A 39 -14.49 13.59 8.61
CA GLU A 39 -13.62 14.74 8.90
C GLU A 39 -12.21 14.31 9.33
N ILE A 40 -12.07 13.17 10.00
CA ILE A 40 -10.77 12.60 10.39
C ILE A 40 -10.10 11.89 9.21
N MET A 41 -10.87 11.13 8.44
CA MET A 41 -10.32 10.32 7.34
C MET A 41 -9.97 11.14 6.11
N SER A 42 -10.64 12.27 5.85
CA SER A 42 -10.34 13.08 4.65
C SER A 42 -8.90 13.61 4.66
N PRO A 43 -8.39 14.24 5.73
CA PRO A 43 -6.98 14.63 5.82
C PRO A 43 -6.01 13.44 5.88
N TYR A 44 -6.46 12.27 6.36
CA TYR A 44 -5.64 11.05 6.31
C TYR A 44 -5.42 10.60 4.87
N TYR A 45 -6.47 10.60 4.03
CA TYR A 45 -6.36 10.25 2.61
C TYR A 45 -5.41 11.20 1.87
N GLU A 46 -5.46 12.50 2.16
CA GLU A 46 -4.52 13.48 1.62
C GLU A 46 -3.07 13.21 2.06
N PHE A 47 -2.86 12.89 3.34
CA PHE A 47 -1.54 12.53 3.87
C PHE A 47 -0.95 11.30 3.17
N VAL A 48 -1.74 10.22 3.05
CA VAL A 48 -1.31 8.99 2.36
C VAL A 48 -1.06 9.28 0.88
N GLY A 49 -1.99 9.95 0.20
CA GLY A 49 -1.88 10.32 -1.20
C GLY A 49 -0.59 11.08 -1.48
N HIS A 50 -0.33 12.15 -0.72
CA HIS A 50 0.86 12.97 -0.85
C HIS A 50 2.15 12.17 -0.68
N LEU A 51 2.23 11.33 0.36
CA LEU A 51 3.41 10.50 0.63
C LEU A 51 3.70 9.53 -0.52
N ILE A 52 2.67 8.88 -1.04
CA ILE A 52 2.79 7.91 -2.14
C ILE A 52 3.15 8.60 -3.46
N GLU A 53 2.46 9.69 -3.80
CA GLU A 53 2.71 10.42 -5.05
C GLU A 53 4.11 11.06 -5.10
N GLN A 54 4.60 11.59 -3.97
CA GLN A 54 5.96 12.15 -3.89
C GLN A 54 7.05 11.12 -4.14
N SER A 55 6.80 9.86 -3.82
CA SER A 55 7.72 8.75 -4.10
C SER A 55 7.56 8.15 -5.50
N GLY A 56 6.70 8.74 -6.34
CA GLY A 56 6.44 8.28 -7.71
C GLY A 56 5.43 7.14 -7.80
N GLY A 57 4.69 6.87 -6.72
CA GLY A 57 3.62 5.89 -6.69
C GLY A 57 2.28 6.45 -7.14
N LYS A 58 1.29 5.54 -7.24
CA LYS A 58 -0.11 5.89 -7.49
C LYS A 58 -0.98 5.24 -6.44
N VAL A 59 -1.80 6.04 -5.75
CA VAL A 59 -2.97 5.49 -5.05
C VAL A 59 -4.01 5.14 -6.11
N VAL A 60 -4.32 3.85 -6.24
CA VAL A 60 -5.28 3.34 -7.22
C VAL A 60 -6.70 3.57 -6.72
N GLN A 61 -6.95 3.24 -5.45
CA GLN A 61 -8.25 3.40 -4.83
C GLN A 61 -8.12 3.32 -3.31
N PHE A 62 -8.93 4.11 -2.59
CA PHE A 62 -9.21 3.91 -1.16
C PHE A 62 -10.49 3.07 -0.97
N PHE A 63 -10.51 2.22 0.05
CA PHE A 63 -11.67 1.41 0.46
C PHE A 63 -11.80 1.45 1.98
N GLY A 64 -12.60 2.40 2.48
CA GLY A 64 -12.61 2.70 3.91
C GLY A 64 -11.25 3.27 4.33
N ASP A 65 -10.63 2.68 5.34
CA ASP A 65 -9.30 3.02 5.84
C ASP A 65 -8.14 2.38 5.07
N GLY A 66 -8.45 1.44 4.18
CA GLY A 66 -7.49 0.79 3.34
C GLY A 66 -7.23 1.51 2.02
N ALA A 67 -6.07 1.22 1.42
CA ALA A 67 -5.72 1.71 0.09
C ALA A 67 -5.02 0.64 -0.75
N MET A 68 -5.29 0.66 -2.05
CA MET A 68 -4.53 -0.04 -3.07
C MET A 68 -3.56 0.95 -3.70
N ILE A 69 -2.28 0.61 -3.69
CA ILE A 69 -1.19 1.46 -4.17
C ILE A 69 -0.36 0.67 -5.19
N ALA A 70 0.19 1.37 -6.18
CA ALA A 70 1.10 0.77 -7.14
C ALA A 70 2.33 1.62 -7.45
N TYR A 71 3.42 0.93 -7.77
CA TYR A 71 4.66 1.51 -8.31
C TYR A 71 5.13 0.69 -9.51
N THR A 72 5.79 1.34 -10.45
CA THR A 72 6.50 0.69 -11.55
C THR A 72 7.82 0.07 -11.09
N GLU A 73 8.35 -0.87 -11.88
CA GLU A 73 9.60 -1.59 -11.56
C GLU A 73 10.80 -0.64 -11.33
N ASP A 74 10.87 0.49 -12.03
CA ASP A 74 11.94 1.49 -11.88
C ASP A 74 11.79 2.37 -10.62
N ARG A 75 10.78 2.11 -9.78
CA ARG A 75 10.50 2.81 -8.53
C ARG A 75 10.32 1.87 -7.34
N LEU A 76 10.83 0.64 -7.42
CA LEU A 76 10.64 -0.36 -6.36
C LEU A 76 11.28 0.04 -5.03
N ASN A 77 12.49 0.59 -5.06
CA ASN A 77 13.20 0.97 -3.84
C ASN A 77 12.53 2.19 -3.20
N GLU A 78 12.21 3.22 -4.00
CA GLU A 78 11.46 4.40 -3.58
C GLU A 78 10.10 4.01 -3.00
N GLY A 79 9.39 3.10 -3.66
CA GLY A 79 8.11 2.59 -3.19
C GLY A 79 8.22 1.89 -1.85
N VAL A 80 9.18 0.96 -1.68
CA VAL A 80 9.38 0.27 -0.40
C VAL A 80 9.82 1.22 0.72
N LEU A 81 10.65 2.22 0.44
CA LEU A 81 11.01 3.26 1.40
C LEU A 81 9.79 4.12 1.78
N ALA A 82 8.92 4.44 0.83
CA ALA A 82 7.66 5.11 1.08
C ALA A 82 6.73 4.27 1.95
N LEU A 83 6.65 2.94 1.76
CA LEU A 83 5.87 2.07 2.64
C LEU A 83 6.39 2.06 4.08
N LYS A 84 7.71 2.07 4.28
CA LYS A 84 8.30 2.23 5.63
C LYS A 84 7.95 3.60 6.21
N SER A 85 8.07 4.66 5.42
CA SER A 85 7.68 6.02 5.83
C SER A 85 6.19 6.11 6.17
N LEU A 86 5.30 5.45 5.42
CA LEU A 86 3.88 5.37 5.71
C LEU A 86 3.64 4.64 7.02
N LYS A 87 4.35 3.53 7.26
CA LYS A 87 4.27 2.81 8.53
C LYS A 87 4.67 3.69 9.71
N ASP A 88 5.80 4.39 9.63
CA ASP A 88 6.31 5.16 10.76
C ASP A 88 5.55 6.48 10.96
N ARG A 89 5.47 7.31 9.92
CA ARG A 89 4.83 8.63 9.99
C ARG A 89 3.32 8.51 10.02
N GLY A 90 2.74 7.51 9.35
CA GLY A 90 1.30 7.28 9.39
C GLY A 90 0.84 6.78 10.76
N ASP A 91 1.57 5.86 11.40
CA ASP A 91 1.23 5.42 12.76
C ASP A 91 1.32 6.59 13.76
N ALA A 92 2.33 7.45 13.61
CA ALA A 92 2.44 8.68 14.41
C ALA A 92 1.26 9.63 14.14
N TRP A 93 0.91 9.85 12.87
CA TRP A 93 -0.20 10.71 12.45
C TRP A 93 -1.54 10.26 13.05
N LEU A 94 -1.80 8.96 13.09
CA LEU A 94 -2.99 8.35 13.71
C LEU A 94 -2.98 8.55 15.23
N THR A 95 -1.83 8.31 15.86
CA THR A 95 -1.65 8.46 17.31
C THR A 95 -1.90 9.90 17.76
N GLU A 96 -1.35 10.89 17.05
CA GLU A 96 -1.55 12.33 17.31
C GLU A 96 -3.03 12.75 17.25
N ARG A 97 -3.86 12.00 16.52
CA ARG A 97 -5.30 12.24 16.36
C ARG A 97 -6.16 11.34 17.25
N ASN A 98 -5.56 10.77 18.31
CA ASN A 98 -6.23 9.89 19.27
C ASN A 98 -6.89 8.67 18.62
N MET A 99 -6.30 8.17 17.52
CA MET A 99 -6.66 6.92 16.88
C MET A 99 -5.57 5.89 17.21
N PRO A 100 -5.75 5.03 18.24
CA PRO A 100 -4.74 4.07 18.69
C PRO A 100 -4.67 2.90 17.72
N SER A 101 -4.15 3.17 16.54
CA SER A 101 -4.19 2.31 15.38
C SER A 101 -2.84 2.30 14.68
N ARG A 102 -2.59 1.24 13.91
CA ARG A 102 -1.35 1.05 13.16
C ARG A 102 -1.65 0.57 11.75
N HIS A 103 -0.78 0.91 10.82
CA HIS A 103 -0.86 0.44 9.44
C HIS A 103 -0.48 -1.04 9.36
N ILE A 104 -1.26 -1.79 8.61
CA ILE A 104 -0.94 -3.12 8.10
C ILE A 104 -0.69 -2.97 6.61
N ILE A 105 0.55 -3.17 6.17
CA ILE A 105 0.98 -2.97 4.79
C ILE A 105 1.48 -4.29 4.21
N LYS A 106 0.96 -4.64 3.04
CA LYS A 106 1.21 -5.89 2.34
C LYS A 106 1.70 -5.58 0.95
N ALA A 107 2.88 -6.06 0.58
CA ALA A 107 3.48 -5.71 -0.71
C ALA A 107 4.01 -6.92 -1.49
N HIS A 108 3.65 -6.97 -2.76
CA HIS A 108 4.09 -7.98 -3.71
C HIS A 108 4.47 -7.34 -5.05
N PHE A 109 5.33 -8.01 -5.81
CA PHE A 109 5.77 -7.58 -7.13
C PHE A 109 5.57 -8.69 -8.15
N GLY A 110 5.01 -8.34 -9.29
CA GLY A 110 4.79 -9.27 -10.40
C GLY A 110 3.86 -8.68 -11.48
N PRO A 111 3.50 -9.51 -12.48
CA PRO A 111 2.73 -9.06 -13.62
C PRO A 111 1.29 -8.76 -13.22
N VAL A 112 0.76 -7.67 -13.76
CA VAL A 112 -0.66 -7.31 -13.72
C VAL A 112 -1.12 -6.85 -15.08
N TYR A 113 -2.41 -7.03 -15.37
CA TYR A 113 -3.05 -6.35 -16.47
C TYR A 113 -3.76 -5.10 -15.93
N CYS A 114 -3.29 -3.92 -16.31
CA CYS A 114 -3.82 -2.64 -15.86
C CYS A 114 -4.62 -1.96 -16.96
N GLY A 115 -5.59 -1.13 -16.58
CA GLY A 115 -6.46 -0.43 -17.51
C GLY A 115 -7.64 0.22 -16.80
N PHE A 116 -8.74 0.39 -17.53
CA PHE A 116 -9.90 1.13 -17.08
C PHE A 116 -11.16 0.25 -17.00
N PRO A 117 -11.26 -0.70 -16.04
CA PRO A 117 -12.50 -1.44 -15.82
C PRO A 117 -13.59 -0.52 -15.26
N GLY A 118 -14.83 -1.02 -15.27
CA GLY A 118 -15.99 -0.31 -14.74
C GLY A 118 -17.25 -0.51 -15.57
N THR A 119 -18.28 0.26 -15.25
CA THR A 119 -19.58 0.23 -15.94
C THR A 119 -19.49 0.97 -17.29
N PRO A 120 -20.56 0.95 -18.11
CA PRO A 120 -20.59 1.76 -19.33
C PRO A 120 -20.44 3.27 -19.09
N THR A 121 -20.85 3.78 -17.92
CA THR A 121 -20.86 5.21 -17.60
C THR A 121 -19.69 5.66 -16.73
N GLU A 122 -19.01 4.74 -16.06
CA GLU A 122 -17.94 5.06 -15.12
C GLU A 122 -16.82 4.03 -15.22
N LYS A 123 -15.63 4.53 -15.55
CA LYS A 123 -14.40 3.76 -15.64
C LYS A 123 -13.36 4.38 -14.71
N TRP A 124 -12.53 3.55 -14.09
CA TRP A 124 -11.44 4.01 -13.23
C TRP A 124 -10.19 3.19 -13.50
N PHE A 125 -9.02 3.78 -13.27
CA PHE A 125 -7.77 3.04 -13.37
C PHE A 125 -7.76 1.91 -12.32
N SER A 126 -7.50 0.69 -12.75
CA SER A 126 -7.31 -0.45 -11.86
C SER A 126 -6.43 -1.50 -12.52
N MET A 127 -6.17 -2.59 -11.79
CA MET A 127 -5.35 -3.69 -12.25
C MET A 127 -5.92 -5.02 -11.75
N VAL A 128 -5.72 -6.06 -12.56
CA VAL A 128 -6.15 -7.43 -12.25
C VAL A 128 -5.00 -8.40 -12.45
N GLY A 129 -5.06 -9.54 -11.76
CA GLY A 129 -4.08 -10.60 -11.89
C GLY A 129 -3.75 -11.26 -10.55
N ASN A 130 -3.05 -12.39 -10.62
CA ASN A 130 -2.65 -13.14 -9.42
C ASN A 130 -1.75 -12.32 -8.48
N THR A 131 -0.97 -11.38 -9.01
CA THR A 131 -0.14 -10.45 -8.22
C THR A 131 -0.98 -9.61 -7.26
N VAL A 132 -2.16 -9.15 -7.69
CA VAL A 132 -3.11 -8.39 -6.86
C VAL A 132 -3.62 -9.24 -5.71
N ASN A 133 -4.07 -10.47 -6.01
CA ASN A 133 -4.56 -11.40 -4.99
C ASN A 133 -3.47 -11.79 -4.00
N THR A 134 -2.25 -12.03 -4.49
CA THR A 134 -1.09 -12.37 -3.64
C THR A 134 -0.76 -11.24 -2.67
N ALA A 135 -0.81 -9.98 -3.12
CA ALA A 135 -0.63 -8.83 -2.24
C ALA A 135 -1.75 -8.74 -1.19
N ALA A 136 -3.02 -8.83 -1.61
CA ALA A 136 -4.16 -8.68 -0.71
C ALA A 136 -4.22 -9.75 0.39
N LEU A 137 -3.90 -11.00 0.04
CA LEU A 137 -3.98 -12.16 0.93
C LEU A 137 -2.72 -12.38 1.78
N LEU A 138 -1.67 -11.56 1.60
CA LEU A 138 -0.45 -11.67 2.40
C LEU A 138 -0.78 -11.43 3.89
N ASN A 139 -0.22 -12.26 4.76
CA ASN A 139 -0.31 -12.06 6.20
C ASN A 139 0.76 -11.05 6.64
N ALA A 140 0.36 -10.04 7.42
CA ALA A 140 1.23 -8.98 7.91
C ALA A 140 0.78 -8.53 9.31
N ASN A 141 1.74 -8.16 10.15
CA ASN A 141 1.53 -7.53 11.46
C ASN A 141 2.37 -6.25 11.53
N GLY A 142 2.02 -5.28 10.70
CA GLY A 142 2.86 -4.15 10.34
C GLY A 142 3.11 -4.16 8.85
N LEU A 143 4.37 -4.01 8.41
CA LEU A 143 4.77 -4.09 7.00
C LEU A 143 5.37 -5.45 6.66
N ALA A 144 4.79 -6.14 5.68
CA ALA A 144 5.35 -7.38 5.13
C ALA A 144 5.52 -7.30 3.61
N ILE A 145 6.66 -7.77 3.13
CA ILE A 145 6.96 -7.91 1.71
C ILE A 145 7.25 -9.38 1.35
N THR A 146 6.81 -9.77 0.16
CA THR A 146 7.07 -11.13 -0.36
C THR A 146 8.53 -11.35 -0.75
N PRO A 147 9.02 -12.61 -0.80
CA PRO A 147 10.36 -12.92 -1.31
C PRO A 147 10.60 -12.46 -2.75
N GLN A 148 9.57 -12.45 -3.60
CA GLN A 148 9.63 -11.97 -4.97
C GLN A 148 10.00 -10.48 -5.02
N LEU A 149 9.30 -9.66 -4.24
CA LEU A 149 9.61 -8.24 -4.11
C LEU A 149 11.00 -8.03 -3.51
N PHE A 150 11.33 -8.71 -2.40
CA PHE A 150 12.65 -8.58 -1.75
C PHE A 150 13.81 -8.84 -2.71
N ARG A 151 13.70 -9.82 -3.62
CA ARG A 151 14.73 -10.16 -4.61
C ARG A 151 14.89 -9.13 -5.73
N LYS A 152 13.98 -8.17 -5.87
CA LYS A 152 14.06 -7.09 -6.85
C LYS A 152 14.65 -5.79 -6.28
N LEU A 153 14.67 -5.67 -4.95
CA LEU A 153 15.25 -4.52 -4.25
C LEU A 153 16.78 -4.49 -4.37
N ASP A 154 17.35 -3.30 -4.28
CA ASP A 154 18.80 -3.10 -4.20
C ASP A 154 19.38 -3.54 -2.84
N SER A 155 20.72 -3.53 -2.72
CA SER A 155 21.38 -3.99 -1.50
C SER A 155 21.07 -3.14 -0.28
N ASP A 156 20.87 -1.83 -0.44
CA ASP A 156 20.70 -0.92 0.69
C ASP A 156 19.28 -1.00 1.25
N THR A 157 18.28 -1.08 0.37
CA THR A 157 16.89 -1.29 0.74
C THR A 157 16.70 -2.68 1.37
N ARG A 158 17.36 -3.73 0.88
CA ARG A 158 17.29 -5.07 1.48
C ARG A 158 17.79 -5.12 2.92
N LYS A 159 18.81 -4.33 3.29
CA LYS A 159 19.35 -4.29 4.67
C LYS A 159 18.30 -3.82 5.69
N LEU A 160 17.26 -3.12 5.24
CA LEU A 160 16.17 -2.65 6.08
C LEU A 160 15.14 -3.74 6.44
N PHE A 161 15.29 -4.94 5.88
CA PHE A 161 14.36 -6.05 6.08
C PHE A 161 15.08 -7.32 6.56
N LYS A 162 14.37 -8.11 7.37
CA LYS A 162 14.78 -9.44 7.82
C LYS A 162 13.75 -10.48 7.44
N LYS A 163 14.20 -11.73 7.25
CA LYS A 163 13.33 -12.87 6.96
C LYS A 163 12.44 -13.18 8.18
N HIS A 164 11.15 -13.43 7.93
CA HIS A 164 10.16 -13.86 8.91
C HIS A 164 9.48 -15.16 8.42
N THR A 165 9.19 -16.08 9.34
CA THR A 165 8.62 -17.41 9.04
C THR A 165 7.81 -17.97 10.20
N PRO A 166 6.78 -18.82 9.97
CA PRO A 166 6.13 -19.14 8.69
C PRO A 166 4.83 -18.34 8.43
N PRO A 167 4.43 -18.04 7.17
CA PRO A 167 5.12 -18.31 5.89
C PRO A 167 6.33 -17.39 5.66
N VAL A 168 7.14 -17.66 4.63
CA VAL A 168 8.33 -16.84 4.34
C VAL A 168 7.92 -15.46 3.83
N THR A 169 8.12 -14.45 4.65
CA THR A 169 8.00 -13.03 4.31
C THR A 169 9.27 -12.29 4.73
N TYR A 170 9.37 -11.02 4.35
CA TYR A 170 10.38 -10.11 4.85
C TYR A 170 9.67 -8.94 5.53
N ILE A 171 10.08 -8.63 6.76
CA ILE A 171 9.52 -7.54 7.56
C ILE A 171 10.64 -6.56 7.91
N PRO A 172 10.34 -5.29 8.22
CA PRO A 172 11.33 -4.35 8.72
C PRO A 172 12.16 -4.91 9.87
N VAL A 173 13.44 -4.54 9.92
CA VAL A 173 14.36 -5.02 10.97
C VAL A 173 13.91 -4.64 12.38
N GLU A 174 13.25 -3.49 12.50
CA GLU A 174 12.69 -2.92 13.71
C GLU A 174 11.36 -3.55 14.18
N GLU A 175 10.66 -4.29 13.30
CA GLU A 175 9.41 -4.95 13.69
C GLU A 175 9.67 -6.17 14.59
N ARG A 176 8.83 -6.35 15.61
CA ARG A 176 8.88 -7.50 16.52
C ARG A 176 8.23 -8.72 15.85
N HIS A 177 8.75 -9.90 16.18
CA HIS A 177 8.20 -11.19 15.74
C HIS A 177 6.82 -11.45 16.35
#